data_AF-A0A6P0MH05-F1
#
_entry.id   AF-A0A6P0MH05-F1
#
_cell.length_a   1.000
_cell.length_b   1.000
_cell.length_c   1.000
_cell.angle_alpha   90.00
_cell.angle_beta   90.00
_cell.angle_gamma   90.00
#
_symmetry.space_group_name_H-M   'P 1'
#
loop_
_entity.id
_entity.type
_entity.pdbx_description
1 polymer ?
#
loop_
_entity_poly.entity_id
_entity_poly.type
_entity_poly.pdbx_seq_one_letter_code
_entity_poly.pdbx_strand_id
1 'polypeptide(L)'
;MSSHQQQKQQDLANRLEELKSMFKDLEQEIEQINKQGELAPNGAWIVRYQARGRGGTYWYYKWQSRQAIFVTKEGKSSSHKYIGKAGSPAFLKAVEMMVRRTKVEGLQQVLHTLELGLLDLVEEATRLTKD
;
A
#
# COMPACT_ATOMS: atom_id res chain seq x y z
N MET A 1 -18.63 38.34 17.86
CA MET A 1 -18.28 37.68 16.59
C MET A 1 -19.41 37.88 15.60
N SER A 2 -19.09 38.20 14.34
CA SER A 2 -20.10 38.26 13.28
C SER A 2 -20.69 36.87 13.03
N SER A 3 -21.99 36.77 12.72
CA SER A 3 -22.64 35.52 12.28
C SER A 3 -21.83 34.81 11.16
N HIS A 4 -21.16 35.59 10.31
CA HIS A 4 -20.32 35.09 9.24
C HIS A 4 -19.00 34.43 9.74
N GLN A 5 -18.41 34.93 10.83
CA GLN A 5 -17.22 34.31 11.43
C GLN A 5 -17.55 32.99 12.13
N GLN A 6 -18.70 32.92 12.82
CA GLN A 6 -19.17 31.68 13.43
C GLN A 6 -19.46 30.60 12.37
N GLN A 7 -20.05 30.97 11.24
CA GLN A 7 -20.28 30.04 10.13
C GLN A 7 -18.97 29.44 9.58
N LYS A 8 -17.93 30.27 9.40
CA LYS A 8 -16.61 29.82 8.93
C LYS A 8 -15.92 28.88 9.93
N GLN A 9 -16.01 29.18 11.23
CA GLN A 9 -15.44 28.32 12.26
C GLN A 9 -16.16 26.96 12.34
N GLN A 10 -17.48 26.95 12.23
CA GLN A 10 -18.25 25.70 12.23
C GLN A 10 -17.96 24.84 10.99
N ASP A 11 -17.88 25.47 9.82
CA ASP A 11 -17.54 24.80 8.57
C ASP A 11 -16.14 24.16 8.64
N LEU A 12 -15.14 24.90 9.16
CA LEU A 12 -13.80 24.38 9.36
C LEU A 12 -13.78 23.19 10.33
N ALA A 13 -14.52 23.28 11.44
CA ALA A 13 -14.61 22.20 12.41
C ALA A 13 -15.22 20.93 11.80
N ASN A 14 -16.27 21.07 10.98
CA ASN A 14 -16.91 19.94 10.30
C ASN A 14 -15.94 19.27 9.31
N ARG A 15 -15.27 20.06 8.46
CA ARG A 15 -14.27 19.54 7.51
C ARG A 15 -13.12 18.81 8.23
N LEU A 16 -12.66 19.35 9.36
CA LEU A 16 -11.60 18.74 10.15
C LEU A 16 -12.01 17.38 10.72
N GLU A 17 -13.22 17.28 11.27
CA GLU A 17 -13.72 16.02 11.83
C GLU A 17 -13.95 14.97 10.75
N GLU A 18 -14.46 15.35 9.57
CA GLU A 18 -14.60 14.44 8.43
C GLU A 18 -13.24 13.88 7.98
N LEU A 19 -12.23 14.75 7.81
CA LEU A 19 -10.88 14.32 7.42
C LEU A 19 -10.24 13.40 8.45
N LYS A 20 -10.37 13.72 9.75
CA LYS A 20 -9.86 12.85 10.82
C LYS A 20 -10.56 11.50 10.86
N SER A 21 -11.88 11.46 10.63
CA SER A 21 -12.62 10.20 10.57
C SER A 21 -12.12 9.33 9.43
N MET A 22 -12.01 9.89 8.22
CA MET A 22 -11.49 9.17 7.06
C MET A 22 -10.06 8.67 7.28
N PHE A 23 -9.21 9.49 7.89
CA PHE A 23 -7.83 9.11 8.21
C PHE A 23 -7.80 7.87 9.12
N LYS A 24 -8.58 7.89 10.20
CA LYS A 24 -8.68 6.78 11.14
C LYS A 24 -9.22 5.50 10.49
N ASP A 25 -10.22 5.61 9.62
CA ASP A 25 -10.81 4.46 8.94
C ASP A 25 -9.78 3.78 8.01
N LEU A 26 -8.99 4.56 7.27
CA LEU A 26 -7.94 4.03 6.40
C LEU A 26 -6.77 3.41 7.18
N GLU A 27 -6.37 4.01 8.32
CA GLU A 27 -5.36 3.40 9.19
C GLU A 27 -5.82 2.04 9.73
N GLN A 28 -7.09 1.94 10.14
CA GLN A 28 -7.68 0.69 10.59
C GLN A 28 -7.73 -0.35 9.48
N GLU A 29 -8.08 0.05 8.25
CA GLU A 29 -8.09 -0.87 7.11
C GLU A 29 -6.68 -1.40 6.80
N ILE A 30 -5.66 -0.54 6.81
CA ILE A 30 -4.26 -0.96 6.65
C ILE A 30 -3.87 -1.95 7.77
N GLU A 31 -4.22 -1.64 9.02
CA GLU A 31 -3.92 -2.52 10.16
C GLU A 31 -4.60 -3.88 10.01
N GLN A 32 -5.86 -3.91 9.57
CA GLN A 32 -6.59 -5.14 9.32
C GLN A 32 -5.94 -5.97 8.21
N ILE A 33 -5.51 -5.35 7.11
CA ILE A 33 -4.80 -6.06 6.02
C ILE A 33 -3.47 -6.62 6.52
N ASN A 34 -2.72 -5.86 7.32
CA ASN A 34 -1.47 -6.32 7.91
C ASN A 34 -1.66 -7.53 8.84
N LYS A 35 -2.80 -7.62 9.54
CA LYS A 35 -3.17 -8.78 10.37
C LYS A 35 -3.55 -10.02 9.56
N GLN A 36 -3.94 -9.89 8.29
CA GLN A 36 -4.36 -11.02 7.44
C GLN A 36 -3.19 -11.89 6.95
N GLY A 37 -1.94 -11.41 7.03
CA GLY A 37 -0.77 -12.20 6.69
C GLY A 37 0.37 -11.39 6.09
N GLU A 38 1.35 -12.10 5.53
CA GLU A 38 2.55 -11.49 4.96
C GLU A 38 2.22 -10.56 3.78
N LEU A 39 2.92 -9.43 3.71
CA LEU A 39 2.93 -8.54 2.56
C LEU A 39 4.07 -8.91 1.60
N ALA A 40 3.87 -8.70 0.31
CA ALA A 40 4.97 -8.75 -0.65
C ALA A 40 6.07 -7.75 -0.26
N PRO A 41 7.35 -8.00 -0.55
CA PRO A 41 8.38 -6.99 -0.38
C PRO A 41 8.09 -5.74 -1.24
N ASN A 42 8.54 -4.57 -0.79
CA ASN A 42 8.30 -3.31 -1.51
C ASN A 42 8.87 -3.37 -2.93
N GLY A 43 8.04 -2.94 -3.89
CA GLY A 43 8.41 -2.91 -5.30
C GLY A 43 8.77 -4.28 -5.89
N ALA A 44 8.24 -5.38 -5.32
CA ALA A 44 8.40 -6.72 -5.85
C ALA A 44 7.27 -7.07 -6.85
N TRP A 45 7.58 -7.89 -7.85
CA TRP A 45 6.63 -8.28 -8.90
C TRP A 45 6.84 -9.73 -9.33
N ILE A 46 5.83 -10.31 -9.98
CA ILE A 46 5.90 -11.67 -10.53
C ILE A 46 6.13 -11.59 -12.04
N VAL A 47 7.14 -12.30 -12.53
CA VAL A 47 7.47 -12.39 -13.95
C VAL A 47 7.26 -13.80 -14.45
N ARG A 48 6.68 -13.91 -15.65
CA ARG A 48 6.48 -15.16 -16.38
C ARG A 48 7.69 -15.45 -17.28
N TYR A 49 8.13 -16.69 -17.27
CA TYR A 49 9.24 -17.20 -18.08
C TYR A 49 8.82 -18.42 -18.88
N GLN A 50 9.36 -18.53 -20.09
CA GLN A 50 9.21 -19.68 -20.95
C GLN A 50 10.47 -20.53 -20.91
N ALA A 51 10.30 -21.85 -20.87
CA ALA A 51 11.40 -22.80 -21.03
C ALA A 51 11.02 -23.91 -22.00
N ARG A 52 12.01 -24.44 -22.71
CA ARG A 52 11.88 -25.64 -23.53
C ARG A 52 12.33 -26.84 -22.72
N GLY A 53 11.49 -27.87 -22.64
CA GLY A 53 11.79 -29.14 -21.99
C GLY A 53 11.58 -30.32 -22.94
N ARG A 54 11.80 -31.54 -22.45
CA ARG A 54 11.67 -32.77 -23.23
C ARG A 54 10.25 -32.96 -23.82
N GLY A 55 9.21 -32.51 -23.11
CA GLY A 55 7.81 -32.59 -23.55
C GLY A 55 7.28 -31.31 -24.24
N GLY A 56 8.18 -30.46 -24.74
CA GLY A 56 7.81 -29.18 -25.35
C GLY A 56 7.98 -27.98 -24.42
N THR A 57 7.28 -26.90 -24.74
CA THR A 57 7.42 -25.62 -24.05
C THR A 57 6.57 -25.58 -22.78
N TYR A 58 7.15 -25.14 -21.67
CA TYR A 58 6.42 -24.91 -20.42
C TYR A 58 6.68 -23.50 -19.88
N TRP A 59 5.75 -23.03 -19.06
CA TRP A 59 5.82 -21.73 -18.41
C TRP A 59 6.06 -21.89 -16.92
N TYR A 60 6.85 -20.98 -16.36
CA TYR A 60 7.10 -20.87 -14.94
C TYR A 60 7.21 -19.41 -14.54
N TYR A 61 7.23 -19.14 -13.23
CA TYR A 61 7.20 -17.80 -12.68
C TYR A 61 8.34 -17.59 -11.70
N LYS A 62 8.87 -16.36 -11.67
CA LYS A 62 9.79 -15.92 -10.62
C LYS A 62 9.20 -14.70 -9.93
N TRP A 63 9.36 -14.66 -8.62
CA TRP A 63 9.21 -13.45 -7.83
C TRP A 63 10.49 -12.63 -7.99
N GLN A 64 10.35 -11.37 -8.39
CA GLN A 64 11.41 -10.41 -8.61
C GLN A 64 11.34 -9.29 -7.57
N SER A 65 12.49 -8.74 -7.24
CA SER A 65 12.65 -7.52 -6.46
C SER A 65 13.83 -6.71 -7.02
N ARG A 66 13.84 -5.40 -6.78
CA ARG A 66 14.98 -4.55 -7.10
C ARG A 66 16.20 -4.86 -6.23
N GLN A 67 15.97 -5.33 -5.00
CA GLN A 67 17.02 -5.63 -4.04
C GLN A 67 17.19 -7.15 -3.88
N ALA A 68 18.40 -7.58 -3.50
CA ALA A 68 18.71 -8.98 -3.27
C ALA A 68 18.17 -9.45 -1.91
N ILE A 69 16.85 -9.69 -1.85
CA ILE A 69 16.13 -10.00 -0.59
C ILE A 69 15.77 -11.47 -0.44
N PHE A 70 15.89 -12.28 -1.49
CA PHE A 70 15.55 -13.70 -1.43
C PHE A 70 16.80 -14.51 -1.09
N VAL A 71 16.76 -15.24 0.01
CA VAL A 71 17.86 -16.14 0.40
C VAL A 71 17.75 -17.44 -0.40
N THR A 72 18.83 -17.80 -1.09
CA THR A 72 18.95 -19.06 -1.84
C THR A 72 19.27 -20.23 -0.91
N LYS A 73 19.20 -21.47 -1.42
CA LYS A 73 19.57 -22.66 -0.64
C LYS A 73 21.02 -22.65 -0.16
N GLU A 74 21.90 -21.92 -0.86
CA GLU A 74 23.31 -21.73 -0.52
C GLU A 74 23.54 -20.58 0.47
N GLY A 75 22.47 -19.97 1.02
CA GLY A 75 22.55 -18.82 1.90
C GLY A 75 22.87 -17.48 1.21
N LYS A 76 23.09 -17.49 -0.12
CA LYS A 76 23.35 -16.26 -0.90
C LYS A 76 22.07 -15.49 -1.13
N SER A 77 22.15 -14.16 -1.08
CA SER A 77 21.06 -13.26 -1.45
C SER A 77 20.84 -13.20 -2.96
N SER A 78 19.59 -13.11 -3.38
CA SER A 78 19.15 -13.05 -4.78
C SER A 78 18.04 -12.02 -4.95
N SER A 79 18.02 -11.31 -6.08
CA SER A 79 16.93 -10.43 -6.49
C SER A 79 15.70 -11.17 -7.00
N HIS A 80 15.81 -12.49 -7.20
CA HIS A 80 14.69 -13.31 -7.66
C HIS A 80 14.57 -14.66 -6.96
N LYS A 81 13.34 -15.18 -6.91
CA LYS A 81 13.00 -16.51 -6.40
C LYS A 81 12.11 -17.25 -7.39
N TYR A 82 12.46 -18.48 -7.75
CA TYR A 82 11.56 -19.36 -8.51
C TYR A 82 10.35 -19.72 -7.65
N ILE A 83 9.15 -19.49 -8.17
CA ILE A 83 7.88 -19.74 -7.46
C ILE A 83 6.98 -20.75 -8.18
N GLY A 84 7.53 -21.53 -9.11
CA GLY A 84 6.79 -22.63 -9.73
C GLY A 84 5.99 -22.24 -10.96
N LYS A 85 5.03 -23.12 -11.28
CA LYS A 85 4.04 -22.93 -12.36
C LYS A 85 2.84 -22.15 -11.83
N ALA A 86 2.00 -21.66 -12.74
CA ALA A 86 0.72 -21.06 -12.39
C ALA A 86 -0.09 -22.00 -11.48
N GLY A 87 -0.73 -21.44 -10.45
CA GLY A 87 -1.55 -22.20 -9.49
C GLY A 87 -0.78 -23.05 -8.47
N SER A 88 0.55 -23.11 -8.54
CA SER A 88 1.33 -23.79 -7.48
C SER A 88 1.22 -23.03 -6.14
N PRO A 89 1.37 -23.70 -4.98
CA PRO A 89 1.23 -23.03 -3.68
C PRO A 89 2.14 -21.81 -3.49
N ALA A 90 3.39 -21.90 -3.96
CA ALA A 90 4.33 -20.77 -3.90
C ALA A 90 3.91 -19.60 -4.80
N PHE A 91 3.32 -19.89 -5.97
CA PHE A 91 2.76 -18.87 -6.85
C PHE A 91 1.54 -18.20 -6.21
N LEU A 92 0.58 -18.98 -5.69
CA LEU A 92 -0.64 -18.44 -5.07
C LEU A 92 -0.31 -17.59 -3.84
N LYS A 93 0.60 -18.06 -2.97
CA LYS A 93 1.07 -17.27 -1.82
C LYS A 93 1.70 -15.95 -2.29
N ALA A 94 2.54 -15.96 -3.32
CA ALA A 94 3.15 -14.72 -3.83
C ALA A 94 2.11 -13.73 -4.38
N VAL A 95 1.09 -14.24 -5.10
CA VAL A 95 -0.01 -13.42 -5.59
C VAL A 95 -0.82 -12.81 -4.45
N GLU A 96 -1.18 -13.58 -3.43
CA GLU A 96 -1.90 -13.06 -2.26
C GLU A 96 -1.10 -11.97 -1.53
N MET A 97 0.21 -12.21 -1.32
CA MET A 97 1.11 -11.24 -0.72
C MET A 97 1.19 -9.95 -1.54
N MET A 98 1.19 -10.04 -2.88
CA MET A 98 1.13 -8.88 -3.77
C MET A 98 -0.21 -8.14 -3.66
N VAL A 99 -1.34 -8.86 -3.63
CA VAL A 99 -2.66 -8.24 -3.46
C VAL A 99 -2.72 -7.42 -2.18
N ARG A 100 -2.26 -7.99 -1.05
CA ARG A 100 -2.22 -7.26 0.23
C ARG A 100 -1.32 -6.03 0.14
N ARG A 101 -0.11 -6.16 -0.44
CA ARG A 101 0.82 -5.03 -0.62
C ARG A 101 0.20 -3.92 -1.46
N THR A 102 -0.40 -4.25 -2.61
CA THR A 102 -1.01 -3.25 -3.49
C THR A 102 -2.14 -2.51 -2.81
N LYS A 103 -2.97 -3.20 -2.01
CA LYS A 103 -4.01 -2.53 -1.21
C LYS A 103 -3.40 -1.56 -0.20
N VAL A 104 -2.40 -2.02 0.58
CA VAL A 104 -1.72 -1.17 1.57
C VAL A 104 -1.07 0.05 0.91
N GLU A 105 -0.33 -0.12 -0.19
CA GLU A 105 0.31 0.98 -0.91
C GLU A 105 -0.72 1.99 -1.44
N GLY A 106 -1.85 1.51 -1.97
CA GLY A 106 -2.95 2.37 -2.40
C GLY A 106 -3.55 3.17 -1.24
N LEU A 107 -3.84 2.52 -0.11
CA LEU A 107 -4.38 3.18 1.08
C LEU A 107 -3.39 4.20 1.66
N GLN A 108 -2.09 3.88 1.68
CA GLN A 108 -1.04 4.80 2.11
C GLN A 108 -0.96 6.05 1.23
N GLN A 109 -1.14 5.91 -0.08
CA GLN A 109 -1.18 7.05 -1.00
C GLN A 109 -2.40 7.96 -0.71
N VAL A 110 -3.55 7.37 -0.39
CA VAL A 110 -4.75 8.13 0.00
C VAL A 110 -4.54 8.81 1.34
N LEU A 111 -3.97 8.12 2.34
CA LEU A 111 -3.61 8.71 3.63
C LEU A 111 -2.71 9.94 3.46
N HIS A 112 -1.67 9.85 2.63
CA HIS A 112 -0.81 10.98 2.35
C HIS A 112 -1.58 12.19 1.78
N THR A 113 -2.59 11.94 0.94
CA THR A 113 -3.46 13.01 0.43
C THR A 113 -4.30 13.64 1.55
N LEU A 114 -4.79 12.85 2.50
CA LEU A 114 -5.50 13.37 3.68
C LEU A 114 -4.58 14.17 4.61
N GLU A 115 -3.32 13.76 4.78
CA GLU A 115 -2.32 14.52 5.55
C GLU A 115 -2.13 15.92 4.96
N LEU A 116 -2.01 16.04 3.64
CA LEU A 116 -1.93 17.32 2.96
C LEU A 116 -3.19 18.17 3.21
N GLY A 117 -4.38 17.58 3.08
CA GLY A 117 -5.63 18.28 3.37
C GLY A 117 -5.74 18.76 4.83
N LEU A 118 -5.24 17.97 5.79
CA LEU A 118 -5.20 18.38 7.19
C LEU A 118 -4.25 19.57 7.41
N LEU A 119 -3.09 19.61 6.73
CA LEU A 119 -2.16 20.74 6.78
C LEU A 119 -2.83 22.02 6.24
N ASP A 120 -3.57 21.93 5.14
CA ASP A 120 -4.29 23.06 4.55
C ASP A 120 -5.33 23.62 5.54
N LEU A 121 -6.06 22.76 6.25
CA LEU A 121 -7.04 23.18 7.28
C LEU A 121 -6.37 23.85 8.48
N VAL A 122 -5.18 23.38 8.89
CA VAL A 122 -4.40 24.03 9.97
C VAL A 122 -3.94 25.43 9.55
N GLU A 123 -3.52 25.59 8.29
CA GLU A 123 -3.16 26.90 7.74
C GLU A 123 -4.38 27.84 7.70
N GLU A 124 -5.55 27.32 7.28
CA GLU A 124 -6.82 28.05 7.29
C GLU A 124 -7.23 28.50 8.71
N ALA A 125 -7.17 27.60 9.70
CA ALA A 125 -7.39 27.92 11.12
C ALA A 125 -6.48 29.06 11.61
N THR A 126 -5.21 29.01 11.22
CA THR A 126 -4.21 30.00 11.65
C THR A 126 -4.49 31.39 11.05
N ARG A 127 -5.09 31.47 9.86
CA ARG A 127 -5.54 32.73 9.27
C ARG A 127 -6.75 33.30 10.02
N LEU A 128 -7.75 32.46 10.29
CA LEU A 128 -8.98 32.86 10.97
C LEU A 128 -8.79 33.33 12.42
N THR A 129 -7.65 33.00 13.04
CA THR A 129 -7.30 33.44 14.40
C THR A 129 -6.49 34.75 14.44
N LYS A 130 -5.96 35.19 13.29
CA LYS A 130 -5.22 36.46 13.14
C LYS A 130 -6.11 37.63 12.70
N ASP A 131 -7.32 37.35 12.20
CA ASP A 131 -8.36 38.31 11.81
C ASP A 131 -9.34 38.61 12.96
#